data_AF-A0A1G4BJE7-F1
#
_entry.id   AF-A0A1G4BJE7-F1
#
_cell.length_a   1.000
_cell.length_b   1.000
_cell.length_c   1.000
_cell.angle_alpha   90.00
_cell.angle_beta   90.00
_cell.angle_gamma   90.00
#
_symmetry.space_group_name_H-M   'P 1'
#
loop_
_entity.id
_entity.type
_entity.pdbx_description
1 polymer ?
#
loop_
_entity_poly.entity_id
_entity_poly.type
_entity_poly.pdbx_seq_one_letter_code
_entity_poly.pdbx_strand_id
1 'polypeptide(L)'
;MEQTRASRDLRQGDEEFGTRAIDEKTHDSTHVEDVKGRDIGEICGLTEAEQKKVIRRIDIRLLPILGIMYSISLIDRTNLGLALVAGMQEDLGLAVGNRYTVIVMVFFVAYILFEIPSNLVLPKAGPANWLSFLGVGFGVVLIGMGFTKSWGAMAVCRALLGILEAGFLPGCTYLITCWYTRFEVGKRLSGFWILSVLASGFSAIFAYVLTLLRGKSGLNGWSWIFIIEGAITVLVCALGRFIIIDFPTQAGKFLKPTEQEFIIARINQDRGDAEEDGINLARILHHLMDWRLYFWAFNLMASTLPGYAYSYFLPIILRNGMGFSSTEAQLLSAPPYVLAAIVAYTSGYLGDKYKIRGPIIAVHQALTAVGMLITVYGKANGARYFGAFLGIGFLQFCVPGVLTFQANNITSHSKRAVSSATCLIGGGLGGIIASTAFMSKESPHYTTGIWTTFAISMASITMIIIMDIYLWRCNKAAKAGRRRNEGMEGWLYTL
;
A
#
# COMPACT_ATOMS: atom_id res chain seq x y z
N MET A 1 59.06 -12.70 -51.36
CA MET A 1 59.68 -11.42 -50.97
C MET A 1 58.96 -10.33 -51.72
N GLU A 2 58.07 -9.59 -51.05
CA GLU A 2 57.53 -8.27 -51.42
C GLU A 2 56.22 -8.05 -50.64
N GLN A 3 56.35 -7.82 -49.33
CA GLN A 3 55.23 -7.33 -48.51
C GLN A 3 55.72 -6.58 -47.26
N THR A 4 56.85 -5.87 -47.35
CA THR A 4 57.43 -5.17 -46.19
C THR A 4 58.15 -3.89 -46.62
N ARG A 5 57.41 -2.83 -46.98
CA ARG A 5 58.00 -1.48 -47.06
C ARG A 5 57.06 -0.24 -47.09
N ALA A 6 55.74 -0.37 -47.00
CA ALA A 6 54.83 0.79 -47.18
C ALA A 6 54.09 1.27 -45.91
N SER A 7 54.41 0.79 -44.70
CA SER A 7 53.68 1.13 -43.47
C SER A 7 54.47 1.97 -42.45
N ARG A 8 55.53 2.67 -42.87
CA ARG A 8 56.45 3.37 -41.96
C ARG A 8 56.33 4.91 -41.89
N ASP A 9 55.46 5.54 -42.66
CA ASP A 9 55.43 7.02 -42.80
C ASP A 9 54.21 7.74 -42.18
N LEU A 10 53.56 7.16 -41.17
CA LEU A 10 52.47 7.84 -40.42
C LEU A 10 52.72 7.93 -38.91
N ARG A 11 53.97 7.80 -38.48
CA ARG A 11 54.40 7.98 -37.07
C ARG A 11 55.64 8.85 -37.01
N GLN A 12 55.52 10.16 -37.22
CA GLN A 12 56.54 11.16 -36.84
C GLN A 12 55.99 12.58 -37.04
N GLY A 13 55.94 13.37 -35.96
CA GLY A 13 55.31 14.70 -35.85
C GLY A 13 53.98 14.58 -35.10
N ASP A 14 53.88 14.81 -33.79
CA ASP A 14 54.43 15.92 -33.03
C ASP A 14 54.85 15.49 -31.62
N GLU A 15 56.16 15.36 -31.40
CA GLU A 15 56.80 15.56 -30.09
C GLU A 15 57.39 16.98 -30.10
N GLU A 16 56.93 17.86 -29.20
CA GLU A 16 57.75 18.81 -28.45
C GLU A 16 56.85 19.77 -27.66
N PHE A 17 56.75 19.60 -26.33
CA PHE A 17 57.21 20.58 -25.33
C PHE A 17 56.72 20.21 -23.91
N GLY A 18 57.67 19.96 -23.00
CA GLY A 18 57.55 20.43 -21.61
C GLY A 18 57.35 19.39 -20.50
N THR A 19 58.42 18.67 -20.16
CA THR A 19 58.59 17.90 -18.92
C THR A 19 58.50 18.78 -17.66
N ARG A 20 57.58 18.45 -16.73
CA ARG A 20 57.76 18.66 -15.28
C ARG A 20 57.12 17.50 -14.52
N ALA A 21 57.98 16.68 -13.93
CA ALA A 21 57.63 15.58 -13.03
C ALA A 21 57.07 16.10 -11.71
N ILE A 22 55.97 15.50 -11.21
CA ILE A 22 55.62 15.43 -9.78
C ILE A 22 54.93 14.08 -9.52
N ASP A 23 55.68 13.20 -8.87
CA ASP A 23 55.32 12.08 -8.00
C ASP A 23 54.07 11.22 -8.30
N GLU A 24 54.40 10.04 -8.82
CA GLU A 24 53.62 8.81 -8.72
C GLU A 24 53.53 8.38 -7.24
N LYS A 25 52.52 8.87 -6.52
CA LYS A 25 52.05 8.24 -5.27
C LYS A 25 50.96 7.24 -5.61
N THR A 26 51.36 5.97 -5.57
CA THR A 26 50.55 4.81 -5.21
C THR A 26 49.44 5.19 -4.23
N HIS A 27 48.22 5.39 -4.74
CA HIS A 27 47.04 5.47 -3.89
C HIS A 27 46.67 4.03 -3.50
N ASP A 28 47.18 3.70 -2.33
CA ASP A 28 46.93 2.52 -1.52
C ASP A 28 45.52 1.93 -1.73
N SER A 29 45.45 0.78 -2.40
CA SER A 29 44.24 -0.02 -2.58
C SER A 29 43.91 -0.88 -1.35
N THR A 30 44.45 -0.53 -0.17
CA THR A 30 44.31 -1.28 1.08
C THR A 30 43.14 -0.85 1.97
N HIS A 31 42.31 0.11 1.57
CA HIS A 31 41.20 0.59 2.42
C HIS A 31 39.79 0.12 2.04
N VAL A 32 39.61 -0.76 1.05
CA VAL A 32 38.27 -1.24 0.67
C VAL A 32 37.88 -2.54 1.39
N GLU A 33 38.84 -3.35 1.86
CA GLU A 33 38.53 -4.62 2.55
C GLU A 33 38.28 -4.47 4.06
N ASP A 34 38.80 -3.42 4.70
CA ASP A 34 38.69 -3.20 6.16
C ASP A 34 37.34 -2.60 6.62
N VAL A 35 36.41 -2.30 5.71
CA VAL A 35 35.11 -1.67 6.03
C VAL A 35 34.01 -2.71 6.33
N LYS A 36 34.26 -4.00 6.09
CA LYS A 36 33.24 -5.07 6.25
C LYS A 36 32.91 -5.45 7.70
N GLY A 37 33.49 -4.78 8.71
CA GLY A 37 33.28 -5.15 10.12
C GLY A 37 33.16 -4.00 11.13
N ARG A 38 33.20 -2.72 10.72
CA ARG A 38 33.04 -1.57 11.62
C ARG A 38 31.61 -1.02 11.55
N ASP A 39 31.03 -0.65 12.70
CA ASP A 39 29.74 0.03 12.74
C ASP A 39 29.87 1.38 12.02
N ILE A 40 29.04 1.64 11.01
CA ILE A 40 29.03 2.90 10.24
C ILE A 40 28.89 4.10 11.17
N GLY A 41 28.17 3.94 12.28
CA GLY A 41 28.05 5.02 13.26
C GLY A 41 29.37 5.39 13.92
N GLU A 42 30.25 4.43 14.19
CA GLU A 42 31.60 4.70 14.69
C GLU A 42 32.46 5.41 13.64
N ILE A 43 32.31 5.04 12.36
CA ILE A 43 33.01 5.69 11.24
C ILE A 43 32.60 7.17 11.11
N CYS A 44 31.32 7.48 11.34
CA CYS A 44 30.79 8.84 11.34
C CYS A 44 30.94 9.58 12.68
N GLY A 45 31.59 8.97 13.70
CA GLY A 45 31.80 9.57 15.02
C GLY A 45 30.52 9.73 15.86
N LEU A 46 29.48 8.92 15.61
CA LEU A 46 28.20 8.95 16.31
C LEU A 46 28.08 7.76 17.28
N THR A 47 27.76 8.08 18.53
CA THR A 47 27.44 7.05 19.54
C THR A 47 26.14 6.33 19.19
N GLU A 48 25.95 5.07 19.63
CA GLU A 48 24.69 4.33 19.41
C GLU A 48 23.44 5.11 19.89
N ALA A 49 23.58 5.88 20.97
CA ALA A 49 22.51 6.71 21.50
C ALA A 49 22.11 7.84 20.53
N GLU A 50 23.10 8.46 19.87
CA GLU A 50 22.87 9.50 18.86
C GLU A 50 22.28 8.91 17.59
N GLN A 51 22.74 7.74 17.14
CA GLN A 51 22.16 7.01 16.00
C GLN A 51 20.65 6.77 16.23
N LYS A 52 20.27 6.23 17.40
CA LYS A 52 18.85 6.00 17.77
C LYS A 52 18.06 7.30 17.83
N LYS A 53 18.66 8.39 18.30
CA LYS A 53 18.03 9.72 18.36
C LYS A 53 17.81 10.33 16.97
N VAL A 54 18.73 10.13 16.02
CA VAL A 54 18.57 10.55 14.62
C VAL A 54 17.41 9.78 13.99
N ILE A 55 17.41 8.45 14.08
CA ILE A 55 16.36 7.60 13.51
C ILE A 55 14.98 7.97 14.09
N ARG A 56 14.88 8.17 15.41
CA ARG A 56 13.63 8.57 16.05
C ARG A 56 13.12 9.94 15.58
N ARG A 57 14.00 10.90 15.30
CA ARG A 57 13.62 12.20 14.72
C ARG A 57 13.04 12.04 13.32
N ILE A 58 13.64 11.17 12.51
CA ILE A 58 13.13 10.83 11.17
C ILE A 58 11.77 10.15 11.29
N ASP A 59 11.63 9.16 12.19
CA ASP A 59 10.39 8.42 12.44
C ASP A 59 9.23 9.36 12.81
N ILE A 60 9.45 10.28 13.76
CA ILE A 60 8.42 11.23 14.23
C ILE A 60 8.00 12.22 13.13
N ARG A 61 8.89 12.52 12.17
CA ARG A 61 8.59 13.47 11.10
C ARG A 61 7.90 12.80 9.91
N LEU A 62 8.39 11.65 9.45
CA LEU A 62 7.93 11.01 8.22
C LEU A 62 6.70 10.12 8.44
N LEU A 63 6.69 9.28 9.47
CA LEU A 63 5.64 8.26 9.61
C LEU A 63 4.26 8.85 9.94
N PRO A 64 4.13 9.85 10.85
CA PRO A 64 2.83 10.43 11.15
C PRO A 64 2.22 11.17 9.96
N ILE A 65 3.00 12.00 9.24
CA ILE A 65 2.46 12.76 8.10
C ILE A 65 2.03 11.82 6.97
N LEU A 66 2.83 10.79 6.65
CA LEU A 66 2.46 9.79 5.65
C LEU A 66 1.21 9.02 6.09
N GLY A 67 1.17 8.61 7.37
CA GLY A 67 0.01 7.92 7.93
C GLY A 67 -1.26 8.75 7.80
N ILE A 68 -1.23 10.03 8.18
CA ILE A 68 -2.39 10.94 8.05
C ILE A 68 -2.77 11.10 6.58
N MET A 69 -1.80 11.36 5.70
CA MET A 69 -2.02 11.50 4.26
C MET A 69 -2.71 10.27 3.65
N TYR A 70 -2.27 9.06 4.02
CA TYR A 70 -2.87 7.82 3.53
C TYR A 70 -4.21 7.49 4.22
N SER A 71 -4.36 7.87 5.49
CA SER A 71 -5.64 7.78 6.20
C SER A 71 -6.72 8.53 5.42
N ILE A 72 -6.43 9.76 5.01
CA ILE A 72 -7.35 10.60 4.26
C ILE A 72 -7.73 9.93 2.94
N SER A 73 -6.75 9.41 2.18
CA SER A 73 -7.05 8.64 0.95
C SER A 73 -7.93 7.41 1.20
N LEU A 74 -7.75 6.70 2.32
CA LEU A 74 -8.64 5.58 2.68
C LEU A 74 -10.05 6.05 3.02
N ILE A 75 -10.16 7.17 3.75
CA ILE A 75 -11.43 7.78 4.15
C ILE A 75 -12.23 8.21 2.90
N ASP A 76 -11.57 8.89 1.96
CA ASP A 76 -12.18 9.36 0.72
C ASP A 76 -12.80 8.22 -0.09
N ARG A 77 -12.14 7.06 -0.08
CA ARG A 77 -12.65 5.85 -0.72
C ARG A 77 -13.92 5.34 -0.05
N THR A 78 -13.97 5.28 1.27
CA THR A 78 -15.13 4.72 2.02
C THR A 78 -16.31 5.68 2.12
N ASN A 79 -16.08 6.98 1.99
CA ASN A 79 -17.09 8.03 2.08
C ASN A 79 -18.29 7.84 1.15
N LEU A 80 -18.11 7.19 -0.01
CA LEU A 80 -19.23 6.96 -0.92
C LEU A 80 -20.37 6.14 -0.26
N GLY A 81 -20.03 5.16 0.58
CA GLY A 81 -21.03 4.36 1.31
C GLY A 81 -21.77 5.19 2.37
N LEU A 82 -21.04 6.06 3.08
CA LEU A 82 -21.59 6.96 4.10
C LEU A 82 -22.47 8.06 3.49
N ALA A 83 -22.01 8.63 2.37
CA ALA A 83 -22.73 9.62 1.58
C ALA A 83 -24.04 9.06 1.02
N LEU A 84 -24.05 7.80 0.57
CA LEU A 84 -25.25 7.13 0.10
C LEU A 84 -26.35 7.12 1.17
N VAL A 85 -25.99 6.74 2.40
CA VAL A 85 -26.91 6.72 3.56
C VAL A 85 -27.32 8.14 4.02
N ALA A 86 -26.50 9.15 3.72
CA ALA A 86 -26.75 10.56 4.04
C ALA A 86 -27.61 11.31 2.99
N GLY A 87 -28.17 10.62 1.99
CA GLY A 87 -29.13 11.19 1.03
C GLY A 87 -28.63 11.27 -0.41
N MET A 88 -27.39 10.87 -0.70
CA MET A 88 -26.83 10.90 -2.07
C MET A 88 -27.61 10.01 -3.05
N GLN A 89 -28.23 8.93 -2.55
CA GLN A 89 -29.02 8.02 -3.39
C GLN A 89 -30.20 8.72 -4.08
N GLU A 90 -30.91 9.59 -3.36
CA GLU A 90 -32.10 10.31 -3.83
C GLU A 90 -31.68 11.45 -4.76
N ASP A 91 -30.72 12.27 -4.33
CA ASP A 91 -30.27 13.46 -5.08
C ASP A 91 -29.68 13.13 -6.45
N LEU A 92 -28.93 12.03 -6.57
CA LEU A 92 -28.28 11.63 -7.81
C LEU A 92 -29.06 10.55 -8.59
N GLY A 93 -30.23 10.11 -8.08
CA GLY A 93 -31.05 9.08 -8.70
C GLY A 93 -30.30 7.76 -8.89
N LEU A 94 -29.57 7.33 -7.86
CA LEU A 94 -28.68 6.14 -7.92
C LEU A 94 -29.43 4.82 -7.75
N ALA A 95 -30.69 4.88 -7.29
CA ALA A 95 -31.56 3.72 -7.18
C ALA A 95 -31.92 3.10 -8.55
N VAL A 96 -31.71 3.83 -9.64
CA VAL A 96 -32.07 3.39 -11.00
C VAL A 96 -30.95 2.52 -11.58
N GLY A 97 -31.24 1.23 -11.74
CA GLY A 97 -30.34 0.28 -12.39
C GLY A 97 -29.03 0.08 -11.63
N ASN A 98 -27.91 0.04 -12.36
CA ASN A 98 -26.57 -0.24 -11.81
C ASN A 98 -25.72 1.02 -11.62
N ARG A 99 -26.34 2.22 -11.50
CA ARG A 99 -25.60 3.49 -11.44
C ARG A 99 -24.60 3.56 -10.28
N TYR A 100 -25.02 3.14 -9.08
CA TYR A 100 -24.12 3.09 -7.91
C TYR A 100 -22.93 2.15 -8.14
N THR A 101 -23.20 0.93 -8.63
CA THR A 101 -22.16 -0.06 -8.98
C THR A 101 -21.15 0.52 -9.98
N VAL A 102 -21.60 1.21 -11.02
CA VAL A 102 -20.71 1.83 -12.01
C VAL A 102 -19.81 2.90 -11.37
N ILE A 103 -20.37 3.76 -10.52
CA ILE A 103 -19.62 4.82 -9.81
C ILE A 103 -18.51 4.22 -8.94
N VAL A 104 -18.79 3.11 -8.25
CA VAL A 104 -17.78 2.39 -7.44
C VAL A 104 -16.72 1.73 -8.34
N MET A 105 -17.15 1.04 -9.40
CA MET A 105 -16.29 0.24 -10.28
C MET A 105 -15.26 1.10 -11.05
N VAL A 106 -15.71 2.23 -11.61
CA VAL A 106 -14.87 3.08 -12.48
C VAL A 106 -13.65 3.63 -11.76
N PHE A 107 -13.75 3.86 -10.44
CA PHE A 107 -12.61 4.21 -9.59
C PHE A 107 -11.50 3.14 -9.64
N PHE A 108 -11.85 1.87 -9.44
CA PHE A 108 -10.87 0.78 -9.40
C PHE A 108 -10.27 0.49 -10.77
N VAL A 109 -11.05 0.62 -11.84
CA VAL A 109 -10.53 0.48 -13.22
C VAL A 109 -9.48 1.56 -13.49
N ALA A 110 -9.78 2.82 -13.17
CA ALA A 110 -8.84 3.91 -13.34
C ALA A 110 -7.59 3.74 -12.45
N TYR A 111 -7.78 3.31 -11.20
CA TYR A 111 -6.70 3.05 -10.25
C TYR A 111 -5.70 2.02 -10.80
N ILE A 112 -6.18 0.86 -11.26
CA ILE A 112 -5.31 -0.22 -11.79
C ILE A 112 -4.52 0.25 -13.02
N LEU A 113 -5.18 0.96 -13.94
CA LEU A 113 -4.55 1.42 -15.20
C LEU A 113 -3.44 2.44 -14.96
N PHE A 114 -3.63 3.34 -13.99
CA PHE A 114 -2.69 4.43 -13.71
C PHE A 114 -1.67 4.15 -12.61
N GLU A 115 -1.77 3.00 -11.94
CA GLU A 115 -0.83 2.60 -10.90
C GLU A 115 0.60 2.45 -11.44
N ILE A 116 0.77 1.71 -12.55
CA ILE A 116 2.09 1.52 -13.17
C ILE A 116 2.65 2.85 -13.70
N PRO A 117 1.92 3.62 -14.54
CA PRO A 117 2.40 4.92 -15.02
C PRO A 117 2.80 5.88 -13.89
N SER A 118 1.98 6.00 -12.84
CA SER A 118 2.25 6.92 -11.73
C SER A 118 3.53 6.55 -10.97
N ASN A 119 3.79 5.25 -10.80
CA ASN A 119 5.01 4.76 -10.15
C ASN A 119 6.29 4.99 -10.97
N LEU A 120 6.18 5.08 -12.31
CA LEU A 120 7.31 5.43 -13.17
C LEU A 120 7.68 6.91 -13.10
N VAL A 121 6.71 7.78 -12.78
CA VAL A 121 6.93 9.23 -12.63
C VAL A 121 7.52 9.56 -11.26
N LEU A 122 7.16 8.80 -10.23
CA LEU A 122 7.50 9.06 -8.83
C LEU A 122 9.00 9.32 -8.57
N PRO A 123 9.97 8.49 -9.02
CA PRO A 123 11.39 8.76 -8.79
C PRO A 123 11.89 10.02 -9.50
N LYS A 124 11.26 10.40 -10.63
CA LYS A 124 11.67 11.56 -11.46
C LYS A 124 11.13 12.87 -10.90
N ALA A 125 9.90 12.86 -10.37
CA ALA A 125 9.24 14.05 -9.84
C ALA A 125 9.67 14.41 -8.39
N GLY A 126 10.25 13.44 -7.67
CA GLY A 126 10.52 13.56 -6.24
C GLY A 126 9.29 13.12 -5.42
N PRO A 127 9.42 12.21 -4.45
CA PRO A 127 8.28 11.66 -3.72
C PRO A 127 7.43 12.70 -2.97
N ALA A 128 8.04 13.72 -2.37
CA ALA A 128 7.34 14.79 -1.64
C ALA A 128 6.50 15.65 -2.59
N ASN A 129 7.09 16.07 -3.71
CA ASN A 129 6.37 16.83 -4.74
C ASN A 129 5.21 16.02 -5.31
N TRP A 130 5.48 14.77 -5.69
CA TRP A 130 4.51 13.90 -6.34
C TRP A 130 3.35 13.54 -5.41
N LEU A 131 3.63 13.10 -4.18
CA LEU A 131 2.59 12.79 -3.19
C LEU A 131 1.73 14.00 -2.86
N SER A 132 2.33 15.19 -2.76
CA SER A 132 1.57 16.42 -2.49
C SER A 132 0.72 16.84 -3.69
N PHE A 133 1.25 16.72 -4.91
CA PHE A 133 0.49 16.99 -6.14
C PHE A 133 -0.71 16.06 -6.29
N LEU A 134 -0.49 14.75 -6.11
CA LEU A 134 -1.57 13.76 -6.13
C LEU A 134 -2.59 14.08 -5.02
N GLY A 135 -2.11 14.32 -3.80
CA GLY A 135 -2.87 14.73 -2.62
C GLY A 135 -3.82 15.90 -2.85
N VAL A 136 -3.26 17.02 -3.30
CA VAL A 136 -4.03 18.23 -3.61
C VAL A 136 -4.98 17.97 -4.78
N GLY A 137 -4.53 17.25 -5.81
CA GLY A 137 -5.36 16.93 -6.96
C GLY A 137 -6.61 16.16 -6.57
N PHE A 138 -6.49 15.08 -5.80
CA PHE A 138 -7.65 14.27 -5.43
C PHE A 138 -8.54 15.00 -4.42
N GLY A 139 -7.96 15.81 -3.51
CA GLY A 139 -8.70 16.70 -2.63
C GLY A 139 -9.58 17.73 -3.37
N VAL A 140 -9.07 18.32 -4.46
CA VAL A 140 -9.86 19.22 -5.32
C VAL A 140 -10.99 18.47 -6.02
N VAL A 141 -10.74 17.24 -6.50
CA VAL A 141 -11.77 16.40 -7.11
C VAL A 141 -12.87 16.07 -6.09
N LEU A 142 -12.52 15.76 -4.84
CA LEU A 142 -13.47 15.54 -3.73
C LEU A 142 -14.36 16.76 -3.47
N ILE A 143 -13.78 17.96 -3.38
CA ILE A 143 -14.56 19.19 -3.26
C ILE A 143 -15.56 19.29 -4.43
N GLY A 144 -15.10 18.99 -5.65
CA GLY A 144 -15.94 18.91 -6.83
C GLY A 144 -17.10 17.90 -6.71
N MET A 145 -16.84 16.73 -6.12
CA MET A 145 -17.86 15.69 -5.89
C MET A 145 -19.06 16.22 -5.09
N GLY A 146 -18.80 17.01 -4.05
CA GLY A 146 -19.86 17.55 -3.19
C GLY A 146 -20.81 18.51 -3.89
N PHE A 147 -20.40 19.11 -5.01
CA PHE A 147 -21.26 20.00 -5.82
C PHE A 147 -21.94 19.29 -7.00
N THR A 148 -21.67 18.00 -7.22
CA THR A 148 -22.27 17.27 -8.34
C THR A 148 -23.77 17.06 -8.14
N LYS A 149 -24.53 17.24 -9.23
CA LYS A 149 -25.99 17.02 -9.28
C LYS A 149 -26.41 15.90 -10.22
N SER A 150 -25.44 15.20 -10.83
CA SER A 150 -25.67 14.14 -11.81
C SER A 150 -24.77 12.94 -11.52
N TRP A 151 -25.35 11.74 -11.62
CA TRP A 151 -24.61 10.49 -11.46
C TRP A 151 -23.45 10.34 -12.46
N GLY A 152 -23.58 10.92 -13.66
CA GLY A 152 -22.53 10.88 -14.69
C GLY A 152 -21.33 11.74 -14.30
N ALA A 153 -21.59 12.95 -13.80
CA ALA A 153 -20.53 13.82 -13.26
C ALA A 153 -19.84 13.14 -12.07
N MET A 154 -20.62 12.49 -11.20
CA MET A 154 -20.08 11.72 -10.08
C MET A 154 -19.16 10.57 -10.55
N ALA A 155 -19.56 9.83 -11.59
CA ALA A 155 -18.72 8.76 -12.15
C ALA A 155 -17.40 9.30 -12.74
N VAL A 156 -17.42 10.45 -13.42
CA VAL A 156 -16.21 11.11 -13.93
C VAL A 156 -15.29 11.54 -12.78
N CYS A 157 -15.83 12.19 -11.75
CA CYS A 157 -15.04 12.54 -10.57
C CYS A 157 -14.42 11.29 -9.91
N ARG A 158 -15.16 10.17 -9.83
CA ARG A 158 -14.61 8.91 -9.32
C ARG A 158 -13.49 8.33 -10.17
N ALA A 159 -13.58 8.45 -11.50
CA ALA A 159 -12.51 8.06 -12.40
C ALA A 159 -11.24 8.89 -12.12
N LEU A 160 -11.39 10.23 -12.06
CA LEU A 160 -10.28 11.15 -11.77
C LEU A 160 -9.65 10.88 -10.40
N LEU A 161 -10.47 10.60 -9.38
CA LEU A 161 -10.00 10.19 -8.07
C LEU A 161 -9.13 8.91 -8.16
N GLY A 162 -9.58 7.91 -8.91
CA GLY A 162 -8.83 6.67 -9.14
C GLY A 162 -7.48 6.92 -9.82
N ILE A 163 -7.43 7.79 -10.83
CA ILE A 163 -6.17 8.17 -11.52
C ILE A 163 -5.17 8.79 -10.54
N LEU A 164 -5.64 9.70 -9.68
CA LEU A 164 -4.79 10.46 -8.76
C LEU A 164 -4.35 9.63 -7.54
N GLU A 165 -5.22 8.76 -7.02
CA GLU A 165 -4.87 7.89 -5.88
C GLU A 165 -3.93 6.74 -6.27
N ALA A 166 -3.88 6.34 -7.55
CA ALA A 166 -3.15 5.16 -8.00
C ALA A 166 -1.67 5.13 -7.59
N GLY A 167 -1.00 6.29 -7.59
CA GLY A 167 0.42 6.40 -7.20
C GLY A 167 0.67 6.69 -5.73
N PHE A 168 -0.38 6.84 -4.92
CA PHE A 168 -0.25 7.39 -3.58
C PHE A 168 0.37 6.37 -2.60
N LEU A 169 -0.23 5.18 -2.50
CA LEU A 169 0.28 4.11 -1.63
C LEU A 169 1.70 3.64 -2.03
N PRO A 170 1.99 3.36 -3.31
CA PRO A 170 3.36 3.05 -3.73
C PRO A 170 4.33 4.21 -3.47
N GLY A 171 3.87 5.46 -3.63
CA GLY A 171 4.63 6.67 -3.33
C GLY A 171 5.05 6.76 -1.86
N CYS A 172 4.11 6.55 -0.94
CA CYS A 172 4.40 6.48 0.50
C CYS A 172 5.40 5.37 0.82
N THR A 173 5.22 4.20 0.21
CA THR A 173 6.09 3.03 0.42
C THR A 173 7.50 3.29 -0.09
N TYR A 174 7.65 3.87 -1.28
CA TYR A 174 8.93 4.22 -1.88
C TYR A 174 9.68 5.29 -1.07
N LEU A 175 8.96 6.29 -0.55
CA LEU A 175 9.59 7.29 0.30
C LEU A 175 10.16 6.64 1.58
N ILE A 176 9.44 5.70 2.20
CA ILE A 176 9.94 4.97 3.37
C ILE A 176 11.21 4.16 2.99
N THR A 177 11.25 3.50 1.84
CA THR A 177 12.45 2.76 1.40
C THR A 177 13.65 3.65 1.04
N CYS A 178 13.43 4.97 0.88
CA CYS A 178 14.50 5.95 0.68
C CYS A 178 15.16 6.44 1.97
N TRP A 179 14.54 6.20 3.13
CA TRP A 179 15.02 6.71 4.43
C TRP A 179 15.43 5.61 5.43
N TYR A 180 15.08 4.34 5.14
CA TYR A 180 15.29 3.22 6.05
C TYR A 180 15.94 2.03 5.36
N THR A 181 16.63 1.20 6.14
CA THR A 181 17.23 -0.07 5.67
C THR A 181 16.18 -1.17 5.51
N ARG A 182 16.49 -2.22 4.75
CA ARG A 182 15.54 -3.31 4.41
C ARG A 182 14.85 -3.96 5.61
N PHE A 183 15.59 -4.17 6.71
CA PHE A 183 15.06 -4.81 7.93
C PHE A 183 14.23 -3.87 8.79
N GLU A 184 14.31 -2.57 8.52
CA GLU A 184 13.64 -1.51 9.25
C GLU A 184 12.32 -1.07 8.63
N VAL A 185 12.22 -1.17 7.30
CA VAL A 185 11.06 -0.78 6.49
C VAL A 185 9.80 -1.51 6.96
N GLY A 186 9.87 -2.83 7.20
CA GLY A 186 8.70 -3.64 7.55
C GLY A 186 7.96 -3.14 8.79
N LYS A 187 8.67 -2.86 9.88
CA LYS A 187 8.07 -2.34 11.13
C LYS A 187 7.39 -0.99 10.92
N ARG A 188 7.95 -0.15 10.06
CA ARG A 188 7.50 1.22 9.81
C ARG A 188 6.30 1.26 8.87
N LEU A 189 6.28 0.40 7.87
CA LEU A 189 5.10 0.16 7.04
C LEU A 189 3.93 -0.37 7.87
N SER A 190 4.16 -1.30 8.79
CA SER A 190 3.13 -1.78 9.72
C SER A 190 2.60 -0.67 10.61
N GLY A 191 3.48 0.15 11.20
CA GLY A 191 3.07 1.31 12.02
C GLY A 191 2.25 2.35 11.23
N PHE A 192 2.69 2.69 10.03
CA PHE A 192 1.98 3.55 9.08
C PHE A 192 0.59 2.99 8.73
N TRP A 193 0.49 1.70 8.44
CA TRP A 193 -0.76 1.04 8.08
C TRP A 193 -1.75 1.04 9.24
N ILE A 194 -1.29 0.69 10.44
CA ILE A 194 -2.14 0.67 11.65
C ILE A 194 -2.67 2.07 11.97
N LEU A 195 -1.82 3.09 11.88
CA LEU A 195 -2.24 4.48 12.07
C LEU A 195 -3.34 4.85 11.08
N SER A 196 -3.21 4.39 9.83
CA SER A 196 -4.17 4.69 8.77
C SER A 196 -5.51 3.97 8.95
N VAL A 197 -5.47 2.69 9.35
CA VAL A 197 -6.68 1.93 9.67
C VAL A 197 -7.42 2.53 10.87
N LEU A 198 -6.69 2.89 11.94
CA LEU A 198 -7.27 3.52 13.11
C LEU A 198 -7.96 4.84 12.77
N ALA A 199 -7.27 5.73 12.04
CA ALA A 199 -7.83 7.01 11.60
C ALA A 199 -9.06 6.81 10.70
N SER A 200 -9.01 5.83 9.78
CA SER A 200 -10.16 5.51 8.92
C SER A 200 -11.36 4.95 9.69
N GLY A 201 -11.16 4.27 10.82
CA GLY A 201 -12.24 3.82 11.70
C GLY A 201 -13.06 4.97 12.29
N PHE A 202 -12.44 6.14 12.50
CA PHE A 202 -13.14 7.34 12.99
C PHE A 202 -13.85 8.13 11.89
N SER A 203 -13.64 7.82 10.60
CA SER A 203 -14.31 8.54 9.50
C SER A 203 -15.83 8.42 9.55
N ALA A 204 -16.39 7.28 9.96
CA ALA A 204 -17.84 7.13 10.04
C ALA A 204 -18.46 8.12 11.06
N ILE A 205 -17.76 8.37 12.16
CA ILE A 205 -18.14 9.36 13.19
C ILE A 205 -17.97 10.77 12.64
N PHE A 206 -16.87 11.03 11.94
CA PHE A 206 -16.60 12.33 11.33
C PHE A 206 -17.67 12.68 10.29
N ALA A 207 -17.96 11.76 9.37
CA ALA A 207 -19.02 11.88 8.38
C ALA A 207 -20.38 12.17 9.04
N TYR A 208 -20.71 11.50 10.15
CA TYR A 208 -21.92 11.80 10.91
C TYR A 208 -21.97 13.26 11.36
N VAL A 209 -20.90 13.78 11.97
CA VAL A 209 -20.83 15.19 12.38
C VAL A 209 -21.03 16.13 11.19
N LEU A 210 -20.48 15.79 10.02
CA LEU A 210 -20.65 16.60 8.81
C LEU A 210 -22.09 16.55 8.26
N THR A 211 -22.79 15.42 8.40
CA THR A 211 -24.20 15.34 8.00
C THR A 211 -25.13 16.25 8.81
N LEU A 212 -24.74 16.65 10.03
CA LEU A 212 -25.50 17.62 10.84
C LEU A 212 -25.56 19.02 10.19
N LEU A 213 -24.72 19.30 9.19
CA LEU A 213 -24.76 20.53 8.41
C LEU A 213 -25.83 20.52 7.30
N ARG A 214 -26.66 19.47 7.24
CA ARG A 214 -27.75 19.36 6.27
C ARG A 214 -28.64 20.61 6.28
N GLY A 215 -28.94 21.12 5.08
CA GLY A 215 -29.78 22.30 4.90
C GLY A 215 -29.03 23.63 4.95
N LYS A 216 -27.78 23.67 5.41
CA LYS A 216 -26.94 24.87 5.27
C LYS A 216 -26.55 25.08 3.81
N SER A 217 -26.65 26.33 3.35
CA SER A 217 -26.35 26.74 1.97
C SER A 217 -27.12 25.98 0.87
N GLY A 218 -28.27 25.38 1.21
CA GLY A 218 -29.08 24.59 0.27
C GLY A 218 -28.46 23.25 -0.15
N LEU A 219 -27.43 22.78 0.57
CA LEU A 219 -26.75 21.50 0.30
C LEU A 219 -27.25 20.40 1.26
N ASN A 220 -27.33 19.17 0.75
CA ASN A 220 -27.63 18.01 1.56
C ASN A 220 -26.42 17.54 2.37
N GLY A 221 -26.66 16.74 3.41
CA GLY A 221 -25.62 16.32 4.35
C GLY A 221 -24.45 15.56 3.70
N TRP A 222 -24.71 14.83 2.62
CA TRP A 222 -23.67 14.08 1.90
C TRP A 222 -22.69 14.97 1.14
N SER A 223 -23.12 16.14 0.65
CA SER A 223 -22.25 17.10 -0.04
C SER A 223 -21.17 17.65 0.90
N TRP A 224 -21.54 17.89 2.17
CA TRP A 224 -20.63 18.41 3.19
C TRP A 224 -19.52 17.42 3.57
N ILE A 225 -19.79 16.11 3.49
CA ILE A 225 -18.78 15.05 3.68
C ILE A 225 -17.64 15.29 2.67
N PHE A 226 -17.97 15.35 1.38
CA PHE A 226 -16.96 15.51 0.33
C PHE A 226 -16.28 16.89 0.33
N ILE A 227 -17.01 17.97 0.61
CA ILE A 227 -16.45 19.33 0.60
C ILE A 227 -15.44 19.53 1.74
N ILE A 228 -15.83 19.19 2.97
CA ILE A 228 -14.99 19.44 4.14
C ILE A 228 -13.81 18.46 4.16
N GLU A 229 -14.04 17.19 3.86
CA GLU A 229 -12.96 16.20 3.82
C GLU A 229 -12.00 16.48 2.66
N GLY A 230 -12.50 16.88 1.49
CA GLY A 230 -11.67 17.36 0.39
C GLY A 230 -10.84 18.60 0.75
N ALA A 231 -11.41 19.56 1.50
CA ALA A 231 -10.67 20.73 1.97
C ALA A 231 -9.56 20.38 2.98
N ILE A 232 -9.85 19.48 3.92
CA ILE A 232 -8.85 18.96 4.87
C ILE A 232 -7.74 18.23 4.11
N THR A 233 -8.10 17.43 3.11
CA THR A 233 -7.17 16.73 2.23
C THR A 233 -6.20 17.67 1.54
N VAL A 234 -6.72 18.72 0.89
CA VAL A 234 -5.90 19.73 0.22
C VAL A 234 -4.95 20.39 1.21
N LEU A 235 -5.45 20.78 2.38
CA LEU A 235 -4.63 21.42 3.41
C LEU A 235 -3.51 20.50 3.90
N VAL A 236 -3.84 19.27 4.30
CA VAL A 236 -2.87 18.32 4.84
C VAL A 236 -1.83 17.92 3.80
N CYS A 237 -2.24 17.67 2.56
CA CYS A 237 -1.30 17.31 1.50
C CYS A 237 -0.43 18.49 1.05
N ALA A 238 -0.97 19.72 1.03
CA ALA A 238 -0.18 20.92 0.78
C ALA A 238 0.84 21.18 1.91
N LEU A 239 0.46 20.96 3.17
CA LEU A 239 1.40 21.01 4.30
C LEU A 239 2.42 19.86 4.25
N GLY A 240 2.00 18.69 3.78
CA GLY A 240 2.83 17.51 3.54
C GLY A 240 4.04 17.85 2.67
N ARG A 241 3.86 18.70 1.65
CA ARG A 241 4.97 19.18 0.80
C ARG A 241 6.11 19.83 1.57
N PHE A 242 5.80 20.59 2.63
CA PHE A 242 6.81 21.31 3.42
C PHE A 242 7.40 20.44 4.53
N ILE A 243 6.64 19.46 5.01
CA ILE A 243 7.06 18.56 6.09
C ILE A 243 7.92 17.43 5.56
N ILE A 244 7.56 16.84 4.42
CA ILE A 244 8.24 15.71 3.79
C ILE A 244 9.54 16.17 3.12
N ILE A 245 10.60 15.41 3.33
CA ILE A 245 11.89 15.60 2.67
C ILE A 245 12.08 14.44 1.68
N ASP A 246 12.31 14.78 0.41
CA ASP A 246 12.36 13.81 -0.71
C ASP A 246 13.42 12.73 -0.50
N PHE A 247 14.65 13.15 -0.21
CA PHE A 247 15.80 12.27 -0.08
C PHE A 247 16.68 12.67 1.10
N PRO A 248 17.37 11.71 1.74
CA PRO A 248 18.36 12.01 2.78
C PRO A 248 19.43 13.01 2.32
N THR A 249 19.77 13.02 1.04
CA THR A 249 20.72 13.98 0.42
C THR A 249 20.26 15.44 0.50
N GLN A 250 18.95 15.69 0.62
CA GLN A 250 18.35 17.02 0.72
C GLN A 250 18.02 17.40 2.17
N ALA A 251 18.47 16.60 3.15
CA ALA A 251 18.13 16.75 4.56
C ALA A 251 18.94 17.81 5.32
N GLY A 252 19.78 18.62 4.65
CA GLY A 252 20.70 19.55 5.31
C GLY A 252 20.05 20.65 6.16
N LYS A 253 18.74 20.91 6.00
CA LYS A 253 17.97 21.82 6.89
C LYS A 253 17.46 21.15 8.17
N PHE A 254 17.50 19.82 8.24
CA PHE A 254 16.89 19.02 9.31
C PHE A 254 17.91 18.17 10.09
N LEU A 255 18.90 17.62 9.39
CA LEU A 255 19.97 16.82 9.96
C LEU A 255 21.29 17.60 9.93
N LYS A 256 22.14 17.38 10.94
CA LYS A 256 23.52 17.86 10.87
C LYS A 256 24.27 17.14 9.73
N PRO A 257 25.33 17.73 9.15
CA PRO A 257 26.11 17.09 8.08
C PRO A 257 26.57 15.67 8.44
N THR A 258 27.07 15.45 9.66
CA THR A 258 27.48 14.14 10.17
C THR A 258 26.34 13.15 10.30
N GLU A 259 25.15 13.61 10.71
CA GLU A 259 23.94 12.78 10.82
C GLU A 259 23.40 12.41 9.43
N GLN A 260 23.50 13.32 8.47
CA GLN A 260 23.10 13.09 7.09
C GLN A 260 24.01 12.07 6.40
N GLU A 261 25.33 12.22 6.54
CA GLU A 261 26.31 11.27 6.03
C GLU A 261 26.11 9.88 6.62
N PHE A 262 25.86 9.78 7.93
CA PHE A 262 25.54 8.51 8.58
C PHE A 262 24.33 7.81 7.95
N ILE A 263 23.23 8.53 7.72
CA ILE A 263 22.02 7.94 7.10
C ILE A 263 22.29 7.49 5.66
N ILE A 264 22.99 8.31 4.87
CA ILE A 264 23.33 7.98 3.49
C ILE A 264 24.27 6.76 3.44
N ALA A 265 25.33 6.75 4.25
CA ALA A 265 26.29 5.65 4.32
C ALA A 265 25.59 4.33 4.73
N ARG A 266 24.70 4.39 5.72
CA ARG A 266 23.93 3.25 6.19
C ARG A 266 23.00 2.67 5.12
N ILE A 267 22.32 3.53 4.38
CA ILE A 267 21.44 3.11 3.28
C ILE A 267 22.27 2.56 2.12
N ASN A 268 23.39 3.20 1.78
CA ASN A 268 24.27 2.76 0.71
C ASN A 268 24.98 1.45 1.02
N GLN A 269 25.32 1.16 2.28
CA GLN A 269 25.85 -0.16 2.66
C GLN A 269 24.78 -1.25 2.48
N ASP A 270 23.56 -1.01 2.95
CA ASP A 270 22.45 -1.97 2.79
C ASP A 270 22.04 -2.17 1.32
N ARG A 271 22.24 -1.14 0.47
CA ARG A 271 22.01 -1.20 -0.99
C ARG A 271 23.20 -1.75 -1.78
N GLY A 272 24.43 -1.48 -1.36
CA GLY A 272 25.66 -1.92 -2.01
C GLY A 272 25.87 -3.43 -1.94
N ASP A 273 25.25 -4.08 -0.96
CA ASP A 273 25.16 -5.55 -0.87
C ASP A 273 24.09 -6.16 -1.81
N ALA A 274 23.23 -5.34 -2.44
CA ALA A 274 22.23 -5.81 -3.39
C ALA A 274 22.81 -5.73 -4.81
N GLU A 275 23.11 -6.89 -5.42
CA GLU A 275 23.36 -6.95 -6.86
C GLU A 275 22.17 -6.30 -7.59
N GLU A 276 22.39 -5.14 -8.21
CA GLU A 276 21.35 -4.43 -8.96
C GLU A 276 21.03 -5.23 -10.23
N ASP A 277 20.03 -6.10 -10.13
CA ASP A 277 19.39 -6.69 -11.29
C ASP A 277 18.57 -5.62 -12.02
N GLY A 278 19.16 -5.04 -13.07
CA GLY A 278 18.47 -4.08 -13.93
C GLY A 278 17.12 -4.61 -14.44
N ILE A 279 16.10 -3.73 -14.44
CA ILE A 279 14.76 -4.06 -14.94
C ILE A 279 14.78 -3.93 -16.47
N ASN A 280 14.77 -5.07 -17.16
CA ASN A 280 14.58 -5.14 -18.60
C ASN A 280 13.24 -5.83 -18.91
N LEU A 281 12.60 -5.46 -20.03
CA LEU A 281 11.33 -6.03 -20.48
C LEU A 281 11.37 -7.56 -20.58
N ALA A 282 12.48 -8.12 -21.07
CA ALA A 282 12.66 -9.58 -21.12
C ALA A 282 12.62 -10.24 -19.72
N ARG A 283 13.20 -9.58 -18.70
CA ARG A 283 13.17 -10.07 -17.32
C ARG A 283 11.79 -9.90 -16.70
N ILE A 284 11.08 -8.80 -17.00
CA ILE A 284 9.69 -8.61 -16.56
C ILE A 284 8.83 -9.76 -17.11
N LEU A 285 8.90 -10.04 -18.41
CA LEU A 285 8.15 -11.14 -19.03
C LEU A 285 8.52 -12.50 -18.42
N HIS A 286 9.81 -12.74 -18.17
CA HIS A 286 10.24 -13.96 -17.49
C HIS A 286 9.63 -14.09 -16.09
N HIS A 287 9.63 -13.02 -15.28
CA HIS A 287 9.04 -13.03 -13.94
C HIS A 287 7.51 -13.20 -13.98
N LEU A 288 6.83 -12.62 -14.97
CA LEU A 288 5.39 -12.79 -15.16
C LEU A 288 4.98 -14.23 -15.51
N MET A 289 5.91 -15.07 -15.96
CA MET A 289 5.66 -16.51 -16.16
C MET A 289 5.70 -17.32 -14.85
N ASP A 290 6.21 -16.75 -13.74
CA ASP A 290 6.21 -17.43 -12.45
C ASP A 290 4.80 -17.42 -11.84
N TRP A 291 4.19 -18.61 -11.79
CA TRP A 291 2.82 -18.81 -11.32
C TRP A 291 2.59 -18.29 -9.88
N ARG A 292 3.64 -18.20 -9.06
CA ARG A 292 3.55 -17.73 -7.67
C ARG A 292 3.12 -16.26 -7.57
N LEU A 293 3.38 -15.44 -8.59
CA LEU A 293 2.93 -14.04 -8.61
C LEU A 293 1.40 -13.94 -8.58
N TYR A 294 0.72 -14.84 -9.29
CA TYR A 294 -0.74 -14.87 -9.35
C TYR A 294 -1.35 -15.38 -8.04
N PHE A 295 -0.64 -16.23 -7.29
CA PHE A 295 -1.05 -16.62 -5.94
C PHE A 295 -1.12 -15.40 -5.00
N TRP A 296 -0.11 -14.53 -5.03
CA TRP A 296 -0.08 -13.30 -4.22
C TRP A 296 -1.20 -12.34 -4.62
N ALA A 297 -1.37 -12.11 -5.92
CA ALA A 297 -2.43 -11.27 -6.46
C ALA A 297 -3.83 -11.78 -6.09
N PHE A 298 -4.08 -13.09 -6.23
CA PHE A 298 -5.36 -13.69 -5.87
C PHE A 298 -5.65 -13.57 -4.36
N ASN A 299 -4.66 -13.78 -3.50
CA ASN A 299 -4.85 -13.62 -2.06
C ASN A 299 -5.10 -12.17 -1.65
N LEU A 300 -4.44 -11.20 -2.30
CA LEU A 300 -4.72 -9.79 -2.04
C LEU A 300 -6.12 -9.40 -2.54
N MET A 301 -6.54 -9.92 -3.69
CA MET A 301 -7.90 -9.78 -4.21
C MET A 301 -8.94 -10.31 -3.20
N ALA A 302 -8.73 -11.55 -2.71
CA ALA A 302 -9.61 -12.18 -1.72
C ALA A 302 -9.62 -11.44 -0.36
N SER A 303 -8.54 -10.73 -0.02
CA SER A 303 -8.45 -9.94 1.21
C SER A 303 -9.08 -8.55 1.09
N THR A 304 -9.02 -7.94 -0.09
CA THR A 304 -9.54 -6.58 -0.31
C THR A 304 -11.03 -6.57 -0.64
N LEU A 305 -11.54 -7.62 -1.31
CA LEU A 305 -12.94 -7.76 -1.69
C LEU A 305 -13.92 -7.64 -0.50
N PRO A 306 -13.78 -8.42 0.60
CA PRO A 306 -14.63 -8.24 1.76
C PRO A 306 -14.45 -6.84 2.39
N GLY A 307 -13.24 -6.27 2.27
CA GLY A 307 -12.92 -4.95 2.83
C GLY A 307 -13.77 -3.87 2.19
N TYR A 308 -13.74 -3.81 0.86
CA TYR A 308 -14.55 -2.89 0.09
C TYR A 308 -16.05 -3.18 0.25
N ALA A 309 -16.45 -4.45 0.32
CA ALA A 309 -17.84 -4.81 0.55
C ALA A 309 -18.36 -4.25 1.89
N TYR A 310 -17.62 -4.44 2.99
CA TYR A 310 -18.01 -3.84 4.27
C TYR A 310 -17.97 -2.31 4.23
N SER A 311 -16.94 -1.69 3.64
CA SER A 311 -16.84 -0.23 3.59
C SER A 311 -17.99 0.43 2.83
N TYR A 312 -18.44 -0.15 1.71
CA TYR A 312 -19.49 0.44 0.88
C TYR A 312 -20.91 0.07 1.32
N PHE A 313 -21.10 -1.17 1.80
CA PHE A 313 -22.44 -1.73 1.98
C PHE A 313 -22.83 -1.93 3.44
N LEU A 314 -21.90 -1.94 4.41
CA LEU A 314 -22.27 -2.08 5.82
C LEU A 314 -23.22 -0.97 6.32
N PRO A 315 -23.01 0.33 6.02
CA PRO A 315 -23.96 1.36 6.44
C PRO A 315 -25.37 1.13 5.90
N ILE A 316 -25.46 0.58 4.68
CA ILE A 316 -26.72 0.24 4.02
C ILE A 316 -27.38 -0.97 4.70
N ILE A 317 -26.60 -2.00 5.05
CA ILE A 317 -27.09 -3.18 5.78
C ILE A 317 -27.58 -2.79 7.18
N LEU A 318 -26.88 -1.89 7.87
CA LEU A 318 -27.31 -1.38 9.18
C LEU A 318 -28.63 -0.62 9.08
N ARG A 319 -28.74 0.31 8.12
CA ARG A 319 -29.96 1.11 7.94
C ARG A 319 -31.13 0.28 7.40
N ASN A 320 -30.99 -0.24 6.18
CA ASN A 320 -32.09 -0.89 5.46
C ASN A 320 -32.31 -2.34 5.91
N GLY A 321 -31.26 -3.01 6.39
CA GLY A 321 -31.34 -4.41 6.82
C GLY A 321 -31.71 -4.57 8.30
N MET A 322 -31.18 -3.73 9.19
CA MET A 322 -31.40 -3.87 10.65
C MET A 322 -32.38 -2.82 11.22
N GLY A 323 -32.80 -1.84 10.41
CA GLY A 323 -33.80 -0.84 10.80
C GLY A 323 -33.24 0.33 11.63
N PHE A 324 -31.92 0.51 11.67
CA PHE A 324 -31.30 1.67 12.33
C PHE A 324 -31.52 2.94 11.52
N SER A 325 -31.57 4.09 12.20
CA SER A 325 -31.56 5.40 11.55
C SER A 325 -30.25 5.66 10.80
N SER A 326 -30.22 6.64 9.89
CA SER A 326 -28.98 7.02 9.18
C SER A 326 -27.85 7.40 10.14
N THR A 327 -28.18 8.08 11.23
CA THR A 327 -27.25 8.47 12.30
C THR A 327 -26.69 7.24 13.02
N GLU A 328 -27.56 6.34 13.46
CA GLU A 328 -27.14 5.12 14.16
C GLU A 328 -26.31 4.22 13.24
N ALA A 329 -26.67 4.09 11.97
CA ALA A 329 -25.92 3.28 11.00
C ALA A 329 -24.48 3.80 10.79
N GLN A 330 -24.28 5.12 10.76
CA GLN A 330 -22.94 5.72 10.67
C GLN A 330 -22.14 5.50 11.96
N LEU A 331 -22.75 5.73 13.13
CA LEU A 331 -22.08 5.54 14.42
C LEU A 331 -21.74 4.06 14.69
N LEU A 332 -22.63 3.14 14.36
CA LEU A 332 -22.42 1.69 14.51
C LEU A 332 -21.42 1.12 13.49
N SER A 333 -21.07 1.86 12.43
CA SER A 333 -20.05 1.41 11.48
C SER A 333 -18.62 1.55 12.01
N ALA A 334 -18.37 2.42 12.99
CA ALA A 334 -17.03 2.68 13.52
C ALA A 334 -16.49 1.60 14.50
N PRO A 335 -17.25 1.11 15.49
CA PRO A 335 -16.73 0.20 16.53
C PRO A 335 -16.04 -1.08 16.02
N PRO A 336 -16.51 -1.76 14.95
CA PRO A 336 -15.81 -2.93 14.42
C PRO A 336 -14.35 -2.68 14.01
N TYR A 337 -14.02 -1.45 13.56
CA TYR A 337 -12.65 -1.09 13.16
C TYR A 337 -11.70 -0.96 14.35
N VAL A 338 -12.20 -0.64 15.55
CA VAL A 338 -11.38 -0.62 16.77
C VAL A 338 -10.90 -2.03 17.10
N LEU A 339 -11.80 -3.01 17.07
CA LEU A 339 -11.43 -4.42 17.22
C LEU A 339 -10.44 -4.83 16.13
N ALA A 340 -10.68 -4.40 14.89
CA ALA A 340 -9.82 -4.73 13.76
C ALA A 340 -8.38 -4.25 13.92
N ALA A 341 -8.18 -3.05 14.50
CA ALA A 341 -6.85 -2.55 14.79
C ALA A 341 -6.11 -3.41 15.84
N ILE A 342 -6.81 -3.83 16.91
CA ILE A 342 -6.24 -4.68 17.96
C ILE A 342 -5.87 -6.06 17.39
N VAL A 343 -6.80 -6.67 16.65
CA VAL A 343 -6.60 -7.99 16.02
C VAL A 343 -5.47 -7.93 14.98
N ALA A 344 -5.43 -6.90 14.13
CA ALA A 344 -4.36 -6.73 13.15
C ALA A 344 -2.98 -6.60 13.78
N TYR A 345 -2.85 -5.80 14.85
CA TYR A 345 -1.57 -5.65 15.55
C TYR A 345 -1.12 -6.96 16.22
N THR A 346 -2.02 -7.61 16.96
CA THR A 346 -1.72 -8.87 17.66
C THR A 346 -1.35 -9.98 16.69
N SER A 347 -2.06 -10.11 15.57
CA SER A 347 -1.78 -11.09 14.52
C SER A 347 -0.47 -10.81 13.78
N GLY A 348 -0.13 -9.55 13.55
CA GLY A 348 1.18 -9.15 13.04
C GLY A 348 2.31 -9.57 13.98
N TYR A 349 2.17 -9.27 15.27
CA TYR A 349 3.13 -9.67 16.30
C TYR A 349 3.28 -11.19 16.40
N LEU A 350 2.17 -11.94 16.38
CA LEU A 350 2.17 -13.39 16.39
C LEU A 350 2.88 -13.95 15.15
N GLY A 351 2.60 -13.40 13.96
CA GLY A 351 3.25 -13.83 12.72
C GLY A 351 4.75 -13.57 12.68
N ASP A 352 5.19 -12.45 13.26
CA ASP A 352 6.62 -12.14 13.41
C ASP A 352 7.30 -13.06 14.44
N LYS A 353 6.66 -13.29 15.60
CA LYS A 353 7.19 -14.12 16.69
C LYS A 353 7.37 -15.57 16.29
N TYR A 354 6.35 -16.15 15.64
CA TYR A 354 6.34 -17.55 15.24
C TYR A 354 6.88 -17.80 13.84
N LYS A 355 7.19 -16.73 13.07
CA LYS A 355 7.66 -16.80 11.68
C LYS A 355 6.73 -17.62 10.78
N ILE A 356 5.42 -17.46 11.00
CA ILE A 356 4.34 -18.06 10.22
C ILE A 356 3.38 -16.97 9.74
N ARG A 357 2.86 -17.11 8.52
CA ARG A 357 1.99 -16.13 7.84
C ARG A 357 0.78 -16.82 7.25
N GLY A 358 0.96 -17.86 6.44
CA GLY A 358 -0.11 -18.56 5.74
C GLY A 358 -1.24 -19.00 6.67
N PRO A 359 -0.97 -19.75 7.76
CA PRO A 359 -2.02 -20.21 8.68
C PRO A 359 -2.79 -19.07 9.35
N ILE A 360 -2.11 -17.96 9.69
CA ILE A 360 -2.75 -16.81 10.32
C ILE A 360 -3.72 -16.15 9.32
N ILE A 361 -3.29 -15.94 8.07
CA ILE A 361 -4.14 -15.37 7.01
C ILE A 361 -5.34 -16.28 6.74
N ALA A 362 -5.15 -17.60 6.67
CA ALA A 362 -6.23 -18.56 6.44
C ALA A 362 -7.30 -18.51 7.53
N VAL A 363 -6.89 -18.45 8.82
CA VAL A 363 -7.83 -18.30 9.95
C VAL A 363 -8.59 -16.98 9.87
N HIS A 364 -7.91 -15.87 9.54
CA HIS A 364 -8.55 -14.56 9.42
C HIS A 364 -9.55 -14.50 8.26
N GLN A 365 -9.21 -15.10 7.12
CA GLN A 365 -10.11 -15.27 5.98
C GLN A 365 -11.35 -16.11 6.33
N ALA A 366 -11.16 -17.20 7.08
CA ALA A 366 -12.27 -18.06 7.51
C ALA A 366 -13.23 -17.32 8.46
N LEU A 367 -12.69 -16.62 9.46
CA LEU A 367 -13.49 -15.82 10.39
C LEU A 367 -14.19 -14.65 9.69
N THR A 368 -13.55 -14.04 8.70
CA THR A 368 -14.17 -13.00 7.87
C THR A 368 -15.36 -13.56 7.09
N ALA A 369 -15.18 -14.70 6.42
CA ALA A 369 -16.23 -15.34 5.62
C ALA A 369 -17.43 -15.76 6.48
N VAL A 370 -17.17 -16.35 7.65
CA VAL A 370 -18.20 -16.69 8.64
C VAL A 370 -18.90 -15.44 9.18
N GLY A 371 -18.13 -14.41 9.53
CA GLY A 371 -18.66 -13.12 10.00
C GLY A 371 -19.64 -12.51 9.01
N MET A 372 -19.31 -12.52 7.71
CA MET A 372 -20.16 -11.97 6.65
C MET A 372 -21.47 -12.74 6.50
N LEU A 373 -21.44 -14.08 6.60
CA LEU A 373 -22.65 -14.89 6.60
C LEU A 373 -23.54 -14.57 7.81
N ILE A 374 -22.95 -14.43 9.00
CA ILE A 374 -23.69 -14.07 10.22
C ILE A 374 -24.30 -12.66 10.10
N THR A 375 -23.58 -11.69 9.50
CA THR A 375 -24.09 -10.32 9.30
C THR A 375 -25.41 -10.28 8.53
N VAL A 376 -25.62 -11.21 7.61
CA VAL A 376 -26.80 -11.18 6.74
C VAL A 376 -27.85 -12.22 7.10
N TYR A 377 -27.45 -13.44 7.43
CA TYR A 377 -28.38 -14.53 7.77
C TYR A 377 -28.74 -14.59 9.27
N GLY A 378 -28.10 -13.78 10.10
CA GLY A 378 -28.45 -13.67 11.52
C GLY A 378 -29.90 -13.23 11.72
N LYS A 379 -30.67 -13.97 12.52
CA LYS A 379 -32.09 -13.66 12.78
C LYS A 379 -32.28 -12.42 13.67
N ALA A 380 -31.39 -12.22 14.63
CA ALA A 380 -31.43 -11.09 15.56
C ALA A 380 -30.42 -10.00 15.13
N ASN A 381 -30.77 -8.73 15.28
CA ASN A 381 -29.88 -7.60 14.98
C ASN A 381 -28.55 -7.69 15.76
N GLY A 382 -28.59 -8.15 17.01
CA GLY A 382 -27.37 -8.37 17.80
C GLY A 382 -26.43 -9.43 17.18
N ALA A 383 -26.98 -10.52 16.64
CA ALA A 383 -26.19 -11.54 15.95
C ALA A 383 -25.60 -10.98 14.65
N ARG A 384 -26.37 -10.23 13.87
CA ARG A 384 -25.91 -9.60 12.63
C ARG A 384 -24.77 -8.60 12.89
N TYR A 385 -24.91 -7.80 13.95
CA TYR A 385 -23.88 -6.85 14.35
C TYR A 385 -22.62 -7.55 14.87
N PHE A 386 -22.77 -8.63 15.65
CA PHE A 386 -21.65 -9.50 16.03
C PHE A 386 -20.93 -10.08 14.80
N GLY A 387 -21.67 -10.49 13.77
CA GLY A 387 -21.09 -10.92 12.49
C GLY A 387 -20.25 -9.83 11.83
N ALA A 388 -20.70 -8.57 11.89
CA ALA A 388 -19.94 -7.44 11.34
C ALA A 388 -18.64 -7.19 12.12
N PHE A 389 -18.67 -7.33 13.45
CA PHE A 389 -17.47 -7.30 14.30
C PHE A 389 -16.48 -8.41 13.95
N LEU A 390 -16.97 -9.64 13.80
CA LEU A 390 -16.12 -10.77 13.45
C LEU A 390 -15.55 -10.61 12.03
N GLY A 391 -16.36 -10.17 11.09
CA GLY A 391 -15.99 -9.89 9.71
C GLY A 391 -14.89 -8.85 9.59
N ILE A 392 -15.17 -7.63 10.02
CA ILE A 392 -14.23 -6.50 9.91
C ILE A 392 -13.02 -6.70 10.82
N GLY A 393 -13.23 -7.25 12.03
CA GLY A 393 -12.20 -7.45 13.03
C GLY A 393 -11.03 -8.30 12.50
N PHE A 394 -11.32 -9.41 11.83
CA PHE A 394 -10.29 -10.31 11.33
C PHE A 394 -9.83 -9.97 9.90
N LEU A 395 -10.55 -9.12 9.18
CA LEU A 395 -10.22 -8.77 7.81
C LEU A 395 -8.99 -7.87 7.67
N GLN A 396 -8.81 -6.91 8.57
CA GLN A 396 -7.79 -5.85 8.41
C GLN A 396 -6.35 -6.35 8.49
N PHE A 397 -6.12 -7.54 9.06
CA PHE A 397 -4.80 -8.19 9.04
C PHE A 397 -4.47 -8.79 7.66
N CYS A 398 -5.46 -9.26 6.91
CA CYS A 398 -5.22 -10.06 5.70
C CYS A 398 -4.41 -9.30 4.64
N VAL A 399 -4.71 -8.02 4.41
CA VAL A 399 -4.00 -7.18 3.44
C VAL A 399 -2.50 -7.02 3.76
N PRO A 400 -2.10 -6.45 4.92
CA PRO A 400 -0.69 -6.36 5.28
C PRO A 400 -0.03 -7.73 5.48
N GLY A 401 -0.80 -8.74 5.91
CA GLY A 401 -0.36 -10.13 6.04
C GLY A 401 0.09 -10.72 4.70
N VAL A 402 -0.71 -10.57 3.65
CA VAL A 402 -0.39 -11.05 2.28
C VAL A 402 0.80 -10.31 1.70
N LEU A 403 0.86 -8.98 1.84
CA LEU A 403 2.01 -8.17 1.37
C LEU A 403 3.31 -8.61 2.05
N THR A 404 3.26 -8.87 3.36
CA THR A 404 4.44 -9.35 4.11
C THR A 404 4.80 -10.79 3.73
N PHE A 405 3.81 -11.65 3.51
CA PHE A 405 4.02 -13.04 3.10
C PHE A 405 4.67 -13.13 1.72
N GLN A 406 4.26 -12.27 0.79
CA GLN A 406 4.90 -12.10 -0.52
C GLN A 406 6.34 -11.59 -0.37
N ALA A 407 6.55 -10.51 0.38
CA ALA A 407 7.86 -9.87 0.53
C ALA A 407 8.91 -10.80 1.15
N ASN A 408 8.51 -11.63 2.12
CA ASN A 408 9.40 -12.57 2.80
C ASN A 408 9.82 -13.75 1.93
N ASN A 409 9.10 -14.03 0.84
CA ASN A 409 9.32 -15.20 -0.01
C ASN A 409 9.93 -14.87 -1.38
N ILE A 410 10.29 -13.60 -1.63
CA ILE A 410 10.90 -13.14 -2.88
C ILE A 410 12.18 -12.36 -2.60
N THR A 411 13.29 -12.89 -3.14
CA THR A 411 14.64 -12.40 -2.84
C THR A 411 15.17 -11.48 -3.94
N SER A 412 14.94 -11.81 -5.21
CA SER A 412 15.38 -10.98 -6.35
C SER A 412 14.68 -9.62 -6.38
N HIS A 413 15.45 -8.55 -6.60
CA HIS A 413 14.94 -7.17 -6.64
C HIS A 413 13.95 -6.94 -7.78
N SER A 414 14.32 -7.35 -9.00
CA SER A 414 13.47 -7.22 -10.19
C SER A 414 12.17 -8.03 -10.04
N LYS A 415 12.25 -9.24 -9.48
CA LYS A 415 11.09 -10.08 -9.20
C LYS A 415 10.19 -9.50 -8.12
N ARG A 416 10.76 -8.89 -7.08
CA ARG A 416 10.01 -8.23 -6.01
C ARG A 416 9.19 -7.08 -6.56
N ALA A 417 9.78 -6.24 -7.41
CA ALA A 417 9.09 -5.13 -8.05
C ALA A 417 7.88 -5.61 -8.90
N VAL A 418 8.10 -6.57 -9.80
CA VAL A 418 7.02 -7.14 -10.64
C VAL A 418 5.96 -7.81 -9.77
N SER A 419 6.37 -8.59 -8.77
CA SER A 419 5.43 -9.29 -7.90
C SER A 419 4.60 -8.32 -7.04
N SER A 420 5.17 -7.23 -6.56
CA SER A 420 4.43 -6.23 -5.77
C SER A 420 3.40 -5.51 -6.64
N ALA A 421 3.77 -5.14 -7.87
CA ALA A 421 2.84 -4.54 -8.83
C ALA A 421 1.67 -5.50 -9.16
N THR A 422 1.97 -6.75 -9.52
CA THR A 422 0.93 -7.75 -9.81
C THR A 422 0.04 -8.03 -8.59
N CYS A 423 0.63 -8.04 -7.38
CA CYS A 423 -0.10 -8.22 -6.13
C CYS A 423 -1.13 -7.10 -5.93
N LEU A 424 -0.71 -5.83 -6.06
CA LEU A 424 -1.57 -4.64 -5.92
C LEU A 424 -2.69 -4.58 -6.97
N ILE A 425 -2.42 -4.97 -8.22
CA ILE A 425 -3.46 -5.12 -9.25
C ILE A 425 -4.55 -6.10 -8.78
N GLY A 426 -4.17 -7.20 -8.13
CA GLY A 426 -5.10 -8.12 -7.47
C GLY A 426 -5.99 -7.42 -6.44
N GLY A 427 -5.42 -6.52 -5.63
CA GLY A 427 -6.17 -5.68 -4.69
C GLY A 427 -7.22 -4.77 -5.38
N GLY A 428 -6.87 -4.19 -6.53
CA GLY A 428 -7.81 -3.42 -7.34
C GLY A 428 -8.94 -4.27 -7.92
N LEU A 429 -8.62 -5.48 -8.42
CA LEU A 429 -9.62 -6.44 -8.90
C LEU A 429 -10.62 -6.84 -7.80
N GLY A 430 -10.16 -6.93 -6.54
CA GLY A 430 -11.04 -7.18 -5.40
C GLY A 430 -12.11 -6.09 -5.24
N GLY A 431 -11.75 -4.83 -5.48
CA GLY A 431 -12.67 -3.69 -5.50
C GLY A 431 -13.67 -3.74 -6.65
N ILE A 432 -13.23 -4.13 -7.85
CA ILE A 432 -14.12 -4.32 -9.00
C ILE A 432 -15.15 -5.41 -8.70
N ILE A 433 -14.70 -6.58 -8.24
CA ILE A 433 -15.61 -7.70 -7.92
C ILE A 433 -16.56 -7.30 -6.80
N ALA A 434 -16.10 -6.63 -5.74
CA ALA A 434 -16.97 -6.14 -4.67
C ALA A 434 -18.05 -5.20 -5.22
N SER A 435 -17.69 -4.28 -6.12
CA SER A 435 -18.63 -3.33 -6.72
C SER A 435 -19.70 -3.99 -7.59
N THR A 436 -19.34 -5.04 -8.33
CA THR A 436 -20.24 -5.73 -9.26
C THR A 436 -21.05 -6.84 -8.61
N ALA A 437 -20.48 -7.53 -7.62
CA ALA A 437 -21.15 -8.64 -6.94
C ALA A 437 -22.20 -8.16 -5.92
N PHE A 438 -21.94 -7.03 -5.24
CA PHE A 438 -22.90 -6.40 -4.33
C PHE A 438 -23.86 -5.49 -5.10
N MET A 439 -24.81 -6.14 -5.78
CA MET A 439 -25.77 -5.46 -6.64
C MET A 439 -26.83 -4.70 -5.84
N SER A 440 -27.10 -3.45 -6.20
CA SER A 440 -28.13 -2.62 -5.55
C SER A 440 -29.53 -3.25 -5.57
N LYS A 441 -29.84 -4.06 -6.60
CA LYS A 441 -31.12 -4.80 -6.71
C LYS A 441 -31.34 -5.85 -5.63
N GLU A 442 -30.26 -6.32 -4.99
CA GLU A 442 -30.30 -7.34 -3.93
C GLU A 442 -30.24 -6.71 -2.53
N SER A 443 -30.22 -5.37 -2.44
CA SER A 443 -30.26 -4.67 -1.16
C SER A 443 -31.52 -5.06 -0.38
N PRO A 444 -31.43 -5.28 0.96
CA PRO A 444 -30.26 -5.14 1.81
C PRO A 444 -29.46 -6.43 2.03
N HIS A 445 -29.86 -7.55 1.41
CA HIS A 445 -29.27 -8.86 1.69
C HIS A 445 -28.03 -9.16 0.85
N TYR A 446 -27.88 -8.58 -0.34
CA TYR A 446 -26.70 -8.72 -1.21
C TYR A 446 -26.22 -10.18 -1.34
N THR A 447 -27.16 -11.10 -1.55
CA THR A 447 -26.91 -12.55 -1.50
C THR A 447 -25.81 -12.98 -2.46
N THR A 448 -25.81 -12.47 -3.70
CA THR A 448 -24.79 -12.80 -4.69
C THR A 448 -23.42 -12.31 -4.23
N GLY A 449 -23.35 -11.09 -3.70
CA GLY A 449 -22.12 -10.51 -3.15
C GLY A 449 -21.53 -11.38 -2.05
N ILE A 450 -22.34 -11.80 -1.10
CA ILE A 450 -21.88 -12.57 0.07
C ILE A 450 -21.40 -13.97 -0.31
N TRP A 451 -22.15 -14.68 -1.14
CA TRP A 451 -21.73 -16.01 -1.59
C TRP A 451 -20.49 -15.94 -2.49
N THR A 452 -20.35 -14.87 -3.29
CA THR A 452 -19.14 -14.61 -4.07
C THR A 452 -17.94 -14.38 -3.14
N THR A 453 -18.08 -13.51 -2.12
CA THR A 453 -17.04 -13.29 -1.11
C THR A 453 -16.68 -14.58 -0.40
N PHE A 454 -17.68 -15.36 0.03
CA PHE A 454 -17.46 -16.63 0.72
C PHE A 454 -16.69 -17.62 -0.15
N ALA A 455 -17.11 -17.81 -1.41
CA ALA A 455 -16.44 -18.70 -2.35
C ALA A 455 -14.99 -18.28 -2.61
N ILE A 456 -14.74 -16.98 -2.80
CA ILE A 456 -13.39 -16.44 -3.02
C ILE A 456 -12.52 -16.59 -1.77
N SER A 457 -13.04 -16.30 -0.57
CA SER A 457 -12.31 -16.50 0.69
C SER A 457 -11.97 -17.98 0.91
N MET A 458 -12.89 -18.89 0.63
CA MET A 458 -12.63 -20.34 0.72
C MET A 458 -11.58 -20.79 -0.30
N ALA A 459 -11.65 -20.32 -1.54
CA ALA A 459 -10.62 -20.57 -2.55
C ALA A 459 -9.25 -20.02 -2.10
N SER A 460 -9.21 -18.84 -1.50
CA SER A 460 -7.99 -18.23 -0.93
C SER A 460 -7.40 -19.12 0.15
N ILE A 461 -8.21 -19.61 1.09
CA ILE A 461 -7.77 -20.54 2.15
C ILE A 461 -7.18 -21.81 1.54
N THR A 462 -7.87 -22.42 0.56
CA THR A 462 -7.37 -23.62 -0.13
C THR A 462 -6.04 -23.35 -0.82
N MET A 463 -5.91 -22.22 -1.53
CA MET A 463 -4.65 -21.84 -2.16
C MET A 463 -3.54 -21.63 -1.13
N ILE A 464 -3.81 -20.98 0.01
CA ILE A 464 -2.81 -20.78 1.07
C ILE A 464 -2.32 -22.14 1.58
N ILE A 465 -3.22 -23.07 1.87
CA ILE A 465 -2.84 -24.42 2.34
C ILE A 465 -1.95 -25.12 1.30
N ILE A 466 -2.29 -25.04 0.01
CA ILE A 466 -1.49 -25.63 -1.07
C ILE A 466 -0.10 -24.97 -1.13
N MET A 467 -0.03 -23.64 -1.02
CA MET A 467 1.22 -22.90 -1.04
C MET A 467 2.08 -23.24 0.18
N ASP A 468 1.52 -23.26 1.39
CA ASP A 468 2.25 -23.61 2.61
C ASP A 468 2.82 -25.03 2.54
N ILE A 469 2.04 -26.00 2.03
CA ILE A 469 2.52 -27.38 1.81
C ILE A 469 3.65 -27.39 0.79
N TYR A 470 3.53 -26.64 -0.31
CA TYR A 470 4.57 -26.52 -1.32
C TYR A 470 5.86 -25.91 -0.75
N LEU A 471 5.76 -24.79 -0.03
CA LEU A 471 6.89 -24.11 0.61
C LEU A 471 7.53 -24.98 1.69
N TRP A 472 6.73 -25.71 2.48
CA TRP A 472 7.23 -26.67 3.46
C TRP A 472 8.01 -27.81 2.81
N ARG A 473 7.52 -28.37 1.69
CA ARG A 473 8.25 -29.38 0.92
C ARG A 473 9.56 -28.84 0.35
N CYS A 474 9.55 -27.60 -0.16
CA CYS A 474 10.76 -26.93 -0.65
C CYS A 474 11.77 -26.72 0.48
N ASN A 475 11.32 -26.27 1.65
CA ASN A 475 12.15 -26.11 2.84
C ASN A 475 12.75 -27.44 3.32
N LYS A 476 11.97 -28.53 3.29
CA LYS A 476 12.47 -29.86 3.64
C LYS A 476 13.52 -30.36 2.64
N ALA A 477 13.35 -30.09 1.34
CA ALA A 477 14.34 -30.43 0.33
C ALA A 477 15.62 -29.60 0.45
N ALA A 478 15.51 -28.30 0.74
CA ALA A 478 16.64 -27.39 0.94
C ALA A 478 17.45 -27.74 2.21
N LYS A 479 16.78 -28.06 3.32
CA LYS A 479 17.44 -28.57 4.54
C LYS A 479 18.19 -29.88 4.31
N ALA A 480 17.71 -30.70 3.37
CA ALA A 480 18.36 -31.94 2.96
C ALA A 480 19.44 -31.73 1.86
N GLY A 481 19.77 -30.48 1.49
CA GLY A 481 20.77 -30.16 0.46
C GLY A 481 20.36 -30.48 -0.98
N ARG A 482 19.10 -30.89 -1.22
CA ARG A 482 18.62 -31.34 -2.55
C ARG A 482 18.17 -30.21 -3.47
N ARG A 483 18.03 -28.98 -2.96
CA ARG A 483 17.52 -27.82 -3.69
C ARG A 483 18.04 -26.52 -3.08
N ARG A 484 18.32 -25.52 -3.90
CA ARG A 484 18.48 -24.13 -3.47
C ARG A 484 17.17 -23.36 -3.67
N ASN A 485 16.68 -22.70 -2.64
CA ASN A 485 15.45 -21.91 -2.70
C ASN A 485 15.80 -20.49 -3.20
N GLU A 486 15.07 -20.00 -4.22
CA GLU A 486 15.37 -18.73 -4.90
C GLU A 486 16.87 -18.55 -5.26
N GLY A 487 17.57 -19.64 -5.58
CA GLY A 487 18.99 -19.61 -5.95
C GLY A 487 19.97 -19.44 -4.78
N MET A 488 19.51 -19.24 -3.54
CA MET A 488 20.36 -18.99 -2.37
C MET A 488 20.62 -20.26 -1.53
N GLU A 489 21.83 -20.35 -0.96
CA GLU A 489 22.20 -21.41 -0.02
C GLU A 489 21.67 -21.13 1.38
N GLY A 490 21.19 -22.17 2.08
CA GLY A 490 20.70 -22.07 3.47
C GLY A 490 19.40 -21.27 3.66
N TRP A 491 18.87 -20.63 2.62
CA TRP A 491 17.66 -19.82 2.71
C TRP A 491 16.38 -20.66 2.67
N LEU A 492 15.44 -20.33 3.56
CA LEU A 492 14.17 -21.04 3.74
C LEU A 492 13.00 -20.07 3.53
N TYR A 493 11.97 -20.57 2.86
CA TYR A 493 10.71 -19.85 2.73
C TYR A 493 10.04 -19.68 4.09
N THR A 494 9.34 -18.56 4.26
CA THR A 494 8.38 -18.38 5.36
C THR A 494 7.11 -19.15 5.00
N LEU A 495 6.54 -19.86 5.97
CA LEU A 495 5.25 -20.56 5.83
C LEU A 495 4.10 -19.61 6.17
#